data_AF-A0A4Y2FBA0-F1
#
_entry.id   AF-A0A4Y2FBA0-F1
#
_cell.length_a   1.000
_cell.length_b   1.000
_cell.length_c   1.000
_cell.angle_alpha   90.00
_cell.angle_beta   90.00
_cell.angle_gamma   90.00
#
_symmetry.space_group_name_H-M   'P 1'
#
loop_
_entity.id
_entity.type
_entity.pdbx_description
1 polymer ?
#
loop_
_entity_poly.entity_id
_entity_poly.type
_entity_poly.pdbx_seq_one_letter_code
_entity_poly.pdbx_strand_id
1 'polypeptide(L)'
;MSKRKCLSIKEKNLILHEVDEGVKKKDIVLKFGIPPNSLSTVIKNRDKIQNYDSSNSCSKRLKTCVYEDVGEAVLKWIHTMRDKNVQISGHFIVEKALPFAKVLGYDEFRESN
;
A
#
# COMPACT_ATOMS: atom_id res chain seq x y z
N MET A 1 3.65 -27.30 -4.72
CA MET A 1 3.55 -25.86 -5.01
C MET A 1 4.31 -25.10 -3.92
N SER A 2 5.52 -24.59 -4.20
CA SER A 2 6.24 -23.76 -3.22
C SER A 2 5.50 -22.44 -3.00
N LYS A 3 5.41 -21.99 -1.74
CA LYS A 3 4.79 -20.71 -1.39
C LYS A 3 5.55 -19.57 -2.09
N ARG A 4 4.82 -18.68 -2.79
CA ARG A 4 5.41 -17.50 -3.44
C ARG A 4 5.89 -16.51 -2.37
N LYS A 5 7.13 -16.03 -2.50
CA LYS A 5 7.66 -14.96 -1.64
C LYS A 5 6.93 -13.66 -1.96
N CYS A 6 6.29 -13.06 -0.96
CA CYS A 6 5.69 -11.74 -1.07
C CYS A 6 6.70 -10.68 -0.68
N LEU A 7 7.19 -9.93 -1.68
CA LEU A 7 8.14 -8.82 -1.50
C LEU A 7 7.43 -7.56 -1.04
N SER A 8 8.03 -6.88 -0.08
CA SER A 8 7.64 -5.55 0.39
C SER A 8 8.00 -4.49 -0.65
N ILE A 9 7.36 -3.32 -0.60
CA ILE A 9 7.66 -2.22 -1.53
C ILE A 9 9.12 -1.76 -1.39
N LYS A 10 9.63 -1.69 -0.15
CA LYS A 10 11.07 -1.53 0.15
C LYS A 10 11.97 -2.49 -0.62
N GLU A 11 11.69 -3.79 -0.54
CA GLU A 11 12.49 -4.82 -1.19
C GLU A 11 12.44 -4.68 -2.72
N LYS A 12 11.27 -4.34 -3.27
CA LYS A 12 11.11 -4.09 -4.71
C LYS A 12 11.91 -2.88 -5.18
N ASN A 13 11.93 -1.79 -4.40
CA ASN A 13 12.76 -0.62 -4.70
C ASN A 13 14.26 -0.94 -4.64
N LEU A 14 14.69 -1.75 -3.66
CA LEU A 14 16.09 -2.20 -3.59
C LEU A 14 16.47 -3.07 -4.80
N ILE A 15 15.57 -3.95 -5.25
CA ILE A 15 15.77 -4.73 -6.48
C ILE A 15 15.92 -3.82 -7.70
N LEU A 16 15.08 -2.79 -7.83
CA LEU A 16 15.17 -1.83 -8.94
C LEU A 16 16.50 -1.07 -8.90
N HIS A 17 16.96 -0.66 -7.72
CA HIS A 17 18.27 -0.02 -7.55
C HIS A 17 19.42 -0.92 -8.02
N GLU A 18 19.47 -2.19 -7.62
CA GLU A 18 20.52 -3.11 -8.08
C GLU A 18 20.45 -3.40 -9.59
N VAL A 19 19.26 -3.34 -10.19
CA VAL A 19 19.11 -3.43 -11.63
C VAL A 19 19.67 -2.19 -12.33
N ASP A 20 19.43 -0.99 -11.79
CA ASP A 20 19.98 0.27 -12.33
C ASP A 20 21.52 0.36 -12.15
N GLU A 21 22.08 -0.19 -11.07
CA GLU A 21 23.53 -0.31 -10.88
C GLU A 21 24.19 -1.35 -11.81
N GLY A 22 23.40 -2.07 -12.62
CA GLY A 22 23.91 -3.02 -13.60
C GLY A 22 24.32 -4.38 -13.02
N VAL A 23 23.86 -4.74 -11.82
CA VAL A 23 24.11 -6.06 -11.23
C VAL A 23 23.47 -7.14 -12.10
N LYS A 24 24.18 -8.27 -12.27
CA LYS A 24 23.69 -9.40 -13.06
C LYS A 24 22.37 -9.93 -12.49
N LYS A 25 21.37 -10.11 -13.34
CA LYS A 25 20.04 -10.64 -12.95
C LYS A 25 20.11 -11.95 -12.16
N LYS A 26 21.10 -12.81 -12.45
CA LYS A 26 21.32 -14.09 -11.73
C LYS A 26 21.68 -13.86 -10.25
N ASP A 27 22.57 -12.91 -9.98
CA ASP A 27 22.96 -12.54 -8.62
C ASP A 27 21.79 -11.93 -7.84
N ILE A 28 20.99 -11.07 -8.49
CA ILE A 28 19.79 -10.48 -7.86
C ILE A 28 18.78 -11.57 -7.48
N VAL A 29 18.51 -12.52 -8.39
CA VAL A 29 17.61 -13.67 -8.14
C VAL A 29 18.08 -14.47 -6.93
N LEU A 30 19.39 -14.75 -6.83
CA LEU A 30 19.97 -15.50 -5.72
C LEU A 30 19.91 -14.71 -4.41
N LYS A 31 20.33 -13.44 -4.42
CA LYS A 31 20.39 -12.55 -3.26
C LYS A 31 19.02 -12.34 -2.62
N PHE A 32 17.98 -12.13 -3.43
CA PHE A 32 16.62 -11.92 -2.93
C PHE A 32 15.82 -13.21 -2.78
N GLY A 33 16.34 -14.36 -3.23
CA GLY A 33 15.63 -15.64 -3.20
C GLY A 33 14.31 -15.60 -3.98
N ILE A 34 14.31 -14.96 -5.15
CA ILE A 34 13.13 -14.79 -5.99
C ILE A 34 13.31 -15.56 -7.31
N PRO A 35 12.24 -16.12 -7.90
CA PRO A 35 12.35 -16.71 -9.21
C PRO A 35 12.58 -15.62 -10.29
N PRO A 36 13.23 -15.96 -11.42
CA PRO A 36 13.53 -14.99 -12.49
C PRO A 36 12.27 -14.33 -13.06
N ASN A 37 11.15 -15.05 -13.09
CA ASN A 37 9.86 -14.50 -13.50
C ASN A 37 9.37 -13.36 -12.58
N SER A 38 9.62 -13.48 -11.27
CA SER A 38 9.29 -12.42 -10.31
C SER A 38 10.16 -11.19 -10.54
N LEU A 39 11.46 -11.34 -10.79
CA LEU A 39 12.34 -10.22 -11.13
C LEU A 39 11.83 -9.46 -12.36
N SER A 40 11.50 -10.19 -13.43
CA SER A 40 10.93 -9.58 -14.65
C SER A 40 9.63 -8.82 -14.36
N THR A 41 8.79 -9.34 -13.47
CA THR A 41 7.53 -8.68 -13.09
C THR A 41 7.76 -7.41 -12.26
N VAL A 42 8.78 -7.40 -11.39
CA VAL A 42 9.17 -6.19 -10.64
C VAL A 42 9.66 -5.11 -11.61
N ILE A 43 10.54 -5.45 -12.55
CA ILE A 43 11.06 -4.52 -13.56
C ILE A 43 9.92 -3.94 -14.42
N LYS A 44 8.98 -4.78 -14.87
CA LYS A 44 7.81 -4.33 -15.64
C LYS A 44 6.91 -3.36 -14.89
N ASN A 45 6.84 -3.46 -13.56
CA ASN A 45 6.02 -2.59 -12.72
C ASN A 45 6.84 -1.47 -12.07
N ARG A 46 8.06 -1.16 -12.57
CA ARG A 46 8.96 -0.11 -12.02
C ARG A 46 8.22 1.18 -11.73
N ASP A 47 7.52 1.71 -12.73
CA ASP A 47 6.82 3.00 -12.66
C ASP A 47 5.82 3.05 -11.50
N LYS A 48 5.02 1.98 -11.35
CA LYS A 48 4.03 1.84 -10.27
C LYS A 48 4.65 1.68 -8.88
N ILE A 49 5.88 1.15 -8.80
CA ILE A 49 6.58 0.93 -7.53
C ILE A 49 7.29 2.21 -7.10
N GLN A 50 7.88 2.93 -8.05
CA GLN A 50 8.63 4.16 -7.81
C GLN A 50 7.70 5.36 -7.56
N ASN A 51 6.58 5.44 -8.27
CA ASN A 51 5.53 6.46 -8.05
C ASN A 51 4.63 6.15 -6.84
N TYR A 52 4.88 5.05 -6.12
CA TYR A 52 4.11 4.72 -4.92
C TYR A 52 4.62 5.53 -3.73
N ASP A 53 4.03 6.71 -3.54
CA ASP A 53 4.24 7.53 -2.35
C ASP A 53 3.45 6.92 -1.19
N SER A 54 4.09 6.02 -0.45
CA SER A 54 3.51 5.47 0.76
C SER A 54 4.46 5.60 1.92
N SER A 55 4.01 6.36 2.90
CA SER A 55 4.56 6.39 4.26
C SER A 55 4.72 4.96 4.83
N ASN A 56 3.87 4.00 4.43
CA ASN A 56 4.01 2.60 4.82
C ASN A 56 4.80 1.74 3.81
N SER A 57 6.08 2.04 3.79
CA SER A 57 7.18 1.34 3.14
C SER A 57 7.19 -0.20 3.32
N CYS A 58 6.60 -0.72 4.41
CA CYS A 58 6.53 -2.15 4.74
C CYS A 58 5.37 -2.89 4.05
N SER A 59 4.48 -2.18 3.34
CA SER A 59 3.38 -2.83 2.63
C SER A 59 3.91 -3.75 1.51
N LYS A 60 3.26 -4.90 1.34
CA LYS A 60 3.55 -5.86 0.25
C LYS A 60 2.64 -5.64 -0.98
N ARG A 61 1.56 -4.88 -0.81
CA ARG A 61 0.57 -4.57 -1.85
C ARG A 61 0.54 -3.07 -2.10
N LEU A 62 0.55 -2.70 -3.39
CA LEU A 62 0.15 -1.38 -3.82
C LEU A 62 -1.37 -1.31 -3.63
N LYS A 63 -1.83 -0.53 -2.66
CA LYS A 63 -3.25 -0.22 -2.52
C LYS A 63 -3.50 1.12 -3.19
N THR A 64 -4.36 1.12 -4.19
CA THR A 64 -5.01 2.32 -4.72
C THR A 64 -6.34 2.42 -3.98
N CYS A 65 -6.50 3.41 -3.10
CA CYS A 65 -7.82 3.68 -2.56
C CYS A 65 -8.57 4.55 -3.58
N VAL A 66 -9.82 4.22 -3.87
CA VAL A 66 -10.68 5.09 -4.71
C VAL A 66 -11.03 6.37 -3.96
N TYR A 67 -11.05 6.30 -2.63
CA TYR A 67 -11.41 7.39 -1.72
C TYR A 67 -10.26 7.65 -0.73
N GLU A 68 -9.10 8.07 -1.25
CA GLU A 68 -7.93 8.41 -0.40
C GLU A 68 -8.28 9.54 0.57
N ASP A 69 -8.95 10.58 0.09
CA ASP A 69 -9.32 11.76 0.88
C ASP A 69 -10.27 11.41 2.05
N VAL A 70 -11.25 10.54 1.79
CA VAL A 70 -12.19 10.05 2.82
C VAL A 70 -11.44 9.22 3.86
N GLY A 71 -10.57 8.32 3.41
CA GLY A 71 -9.73 7.50 4.29
C GLY A 71 -8.82 8.35 5.17
N GLU A 72 -8.20 9.39 4.61
CA GLU A 72 -7.34 10.31 5.34
C GLU A 72 -8.12 11.12 6.38
N ALA A 73 -9.30 11.66 6.02
CA ALA A 73 -10.17 12.38 6.95
C ALA A 73 -10.61 11.49 8.13
N VAL A 74 -11.02 10.25 7.84
CA VAL A 74 -11.37 9.25 8.86
C VAL A 74 -10.16 8.92 9.75
N LEU A 75 -8.97 8.75 9.17
CA LEU A 75 -7.75 8.50 9.93
C LEU A 75 -7.43 9.66 10.88
N LYS A 76 -7.49 10.92 10.42
CA LYS A 76 -7.26 12.10 11.27
C LYS A 76 -8.26 12.16 12.44
N TRP A 77 -9.51 11.82 12.17
CA TRP A 77 -10.54 11.74 13.20
C TRP A 77 -10.26 10.62 14.23
N ILE A 78 -9.85 9.43 13.78
CA ILE A 78 -9.46 8.32 14.67
C ILE A 78 -8.30 8.74 15.57
N HIS A 79 -7.27 9.40 15.03
CA HIS A 79 -6.14 9.90 15.84
C HIS A 79 -6.64 10.86 16.92
N THR A 80 -7.46 11.85 16.55
CA THR A 80 -8.05 12.82 17.49
C THR A 80 -8.83 12.15 18.63
N MET A 81 -9.54 11.06 18.33
CA MET A 81 -10.33 10.31 19.32
C MET A 81 -9.45 9.43 20.21
N ARG A 82 -8.35 8.89 19.68
CA ARG A 82 -7.33 8.19 20.47
C ARG A 82 -6.59 9.11 21.42
N ASP A 83 -6.26 10.34 20.99
CA ASP A 83 -5.71 11.38 21.87
C ASP A 83 -6.66 11.71 23.03
N LYS A 84 -7.98 11.60 22.81
CA LYS A 84 -9.02 11.74 23.84
C LYS A 84 -9.27 10.46 24.64
N ASN A 85 -8.46 9.42 24.42
CA ASN A 85 -8.55 8.10 25.05
C ASN A 85 -9.92 7.42 24.87
N VAL A 86 -10.64 7.74 23.79
CA VAL A 86 -11.94 7.13 23.47
C VAL A 86 -11.71 5.86 22.65
N GLN A 87 -12.24 4.73 23.12
CA GLN A 87 -12.28 3.50 22.34
C GLN A 87 -13.36 3.61 21.26
N ILE A 88 -12.95 3.47 20.01
CA ILE A 88 -13.83 3.53 18.85
C ILE A 88 -14.00 2.11 18.30
N SER A 89 -15.24 1.66 18.23
CA SER A 89 -15.61 0.42 17.55
C SER A 89 -15.49 0.56 16.03
N GLY A 90 -15.15 -0.54 15.34
CA GLY A 90 -15.02 -0.54 13.88
C GLY A 90 -16.27 -0.06 13.15
N HIS A 91 -17.47 -0.44 13.61
CA HIS A 91 -18.74 0.01 13.04
C HIS A 91 -18.86 1.54 13.05
N PHE A 92 -18.46 2.18 14.14
CA PHE A 92 -18.53 3.63 14.29
C PHE A 92 -17.56 4.37 13.35
N ILE A 93 -16.46 3.72 12.93
CA ILE A 93 -15.56 4.25 11.91
C ILE A 93 -16.26 4.29 10.55
N VAL A 94 -17.02 3.25 10.20
CA VAL A 94 -17.74 3.16 8.93
C VAL A 94 -18.86 4.20 8.88
N GLU A 95 -19.64 4.31 9.96
CA GLU A 95 -20.68 5.35 10.09
C GLU A 95 -20.11 6.76 9.95
N LYS A 96 -18.89 7.00 10.43
CA LYS A 96 -18.21 8.29 10.29
C LYS A 96 -17.61 8.52 8.92
N ALA A 97 -17.32 7.48 8.13
CA ALA A 97 -16.83 7.65 6.77
C ALA A 97 -17.89 8.26 5.84
N LEU A 98 -19.18 7.93 6.04
CA LEU A 98 -20.30 8.46 5.27
C LEU A 98 -20.36 10.00 5.21
N PRO A 99 -20.39 10.73 6.35
CA PRO A 99 -20.42 12.19 6.32
C PRO A 99 -19.15 12.80 5.72
N PHE A 100 -17.97 12.19 5.92
CA PHE A 100 -16.75 12.66 5.27
C PHE A 100 -16.82 12.51 3.75
N ALA A 101 -17.32 11.37 3.26
CA ALA A 101 -17.52 11.14 1.84
C ALA A 101 -18.49 12.17 1.22
N LYS A 102 -19.60 12.44 1.91
CA LYS A 102 -20.58 13.44 1.46
C LYS A 102 -19.97 14.86 1.38
N VAL A 103 -19.19 15.26 2.39
CA VAL A 103 -18.52 16.57 2.39
C VAL A 103 -17.49 16.68 1.27
N LEU A 104 -16.85 15.57 0.92
CA LEU A 104 -15.87 15.49 -0.17
C LEU A 104 -16.52 15.29 -1.56
N GLY A 105 -17.85 15.23 -1.65
CA GLY A 105 -18.58 15.12 -2.91
C GLY A 105 -18.74 13.69 -3.44
N TYR A 106 -18.44 12.68 -2.64
CA TYR A 106 -18.65 11.27 -2.99
C TYR A 106 -20.05 10.79 -2.55
N ASP A 107 -21.08 11.13 -3.33
CA ASP A 107 -22.47 10.74 -3.03
C ASP A 107 -22.72 9.23 -3.23
N GLU A 108 -21.91 8.57 -4.06
CA GLU A 108 -21.97 7.13 -4.32
C GLU A 108 -21.20 6.28 -3.28
N PHE A 109 -20.61 6.92 -2.27
CA PHE A 109 -19.86 6.20 -1.23
C PHE A 109 -20.81 5.34 -0.40
N ARG A 110 -20.78 4.03 -0.65
CA ARG A 110 -21.55 3.03 0.10
C ARG A 110 -20.67 2.26 1.07
N GLU A 111 -21.18 2.08 2.28
CA GLU A 111 -20.60 1.14 3.24
C GLU A 111 -20.51 -0.23 2.58
N SER A 112 -19.28 -0.71 2.36
CA SER A 112 -19.05 -2.07 1.88
C SER A 112 -18.98 -2.97 3.12
N ASN A 113 -19.97 -3.85 3.27
CA ASN A 113 -20.01 -4.88 4.31
C ASN A 113 -18.88 -5.90 4.12
#